data_AF-A0A2H0KQ85-F1
#
_entry.id   AF-A0A2H0KQ85-F1
#
_cell.length_a   1.000
_cell.length_b   1.000
_cell.length_c   1.000
_cell.angle_alpha   90.00
_cell.angle_beta   90.00
_cell.angle_gamma   90.00
#
_symmetry.space_group_name_H-M   'P 1'
#
loop_
_entity.id
_entity.type
_entity.pdbx_description
1 polymer ?
#
loop_
_entity_poly.entity_id
_entity_poly.type
_entity_poly.pdbx_seq_one_letter_code
_entity_poly.pdbx_strand_id
1 'polypeptide(L)'
;MIVSASTAGRILKRKGLIDKKISKRKRNSALRPRARFPKGLRINQEGQMIQMDTKYIMLTGGHKFYQFTAIDVLSKRRVLRVYSSQSSRNGALFLKECFGSFPFPLRAAQTDNGAPFLKEFDQLCKQLNLPHYFTYPRQPKQNTYVEISHGADEREFYQQGHICAILSEMQKGIKQWENAWNAFRPHEALGQLTPDEYSQKIKLQGLPTKNVIVLQT
;
A
#
# COMPACT_ATOMS: atom_id res chain seq x y z
N MET A 1 -33.27 -12.66 -34.33
CA MET A 1 -32.50 -11.77 -35.22
C MET A 1 -31.17 -11.45 -34.55
N ILE A 2 -30.06 -11.94 -35.07
CA ILE A 2 -28.72 -11.68 -34.50
C ILE A 2 -28.20 -10.39 -35.13
N VAL A 3 -28.06 -9.33 -34.33
CA VAL A 3 -27.48 -8.05 -34.77
C VAL A 3 -25.98 -8.06 -34.55
N SER A 4 -25.23 -7.54 -35.52
CA SER A 4 -23.77 -7.39 -35.39
C SER A 4 -23.41 -6.33 -34.34
N ALA A 5 -22.27 -6.51 -33.67
CA ALA A 5 -21.76 -5.56 -32.67
C ALA A 5 -21.63 -4.13 -33.20
N SER A 6 -21.31 -3.97 -34.49
CA SER A 6 -21.20 -2.67 -35.16
C SER A 6 -22.57 -2.00 -35.36
N THR A 7 -23.64 -2.78 -35.54
CA THR A 7 -25.00 -2.28 -35.64
C THR A 7 -25.52 -1.84 -34.27
N ALA A 8 -25.30 -2.66 -33.24
CA ALA A 8 -25.61 -2.30 -31.86
C ALA A 8 -24.89 -1.01 -31.43
N GLY A 9 -23.58 -0.89 -31.72
CA GLY A 9 -22.80 0.31 -31.42
C GLY A 9 -23.32 1.58 -32.12
N ARG A 10 -23.77 1.46 -33.38
CA ARG A 10 -24.38 2.57 -34.13
C ARG A 10 -25.72 3.02 -33.53
N ILE A 11 -26.57 2.07 -33.12
CA ILE A 11 -27.85 2.36 -32.47
C ILE A 11 -27.63 3.07 -31.13
N LEU A 12 -26.73 2.54 -30.29
CA LEU A 12 -26.38 3.15 -29.01
C LEU A 12 -25.85 4.58 -29.19
N LYS A 13 -24.97 4.80 -30.19
CA LYS A 13 -24.45 6.14 -30.52
C LYS A 13 -25.56 7.09 -30.96
N ARG A 14 -26.47 6.64 -31.83
CA ARG A 14 -27.60 7.44 -32.34
C ARG A 14 -28.58 7.83 -31.24
N LYS A 15 -28.83 6.92 -30.29
CA LYS A 15 -29.73 7.15 -29.14
C LYS A 15 -29.06 7.90 -27.99
N GLY A 16 -27.81 8.35 -28.13
CA GLY A 16 -27.09 9.05 -27.05
C GLY A 16 -26.74 8.18 -25.85
N LEU A 17 -26.83 6.84 -25.99
CA LEU A 17 -26.62 5.88 -24.90
C LEU A 17 -25.13 5.55 -24.66
N ILE A 18 -24.22 6.20 -25.39
CA ILE A 18 -22.78 6.06 -25.20
C ILE A 18 -22.25 7.27 -24.44
N ASP A 19 -21.91 7.07 -23.17
CA ASP A 19 -21.07 8.02 -22.45
C ASP A 19 -19.64 7.96 -23.00
N LYS A 20 -19.27 8.99 -23.78
CA LYS A 20 -17.95 9.12 -24.39
C LYS A 20 -16.83 9.21 -23.34
N LYS A 21 -17.09 9.80 -22.17
CA LYS A 21 -16.11 9.94 -21.08
C LYS A 21 -15.82 8.59 -20.45
N ILE A 22 -16.87 7.81 -20.14
CA ILE A 22 -16.73 6.43 -19.63
C ILE A 22 -16.05 5.54 -20.67
N SER A 23 -16.45 5.62 -21.94
CA SER A 23 -15.85 4.86 -23.04
C SER A 23 -14.35 5.16 -23.19
N LYS A 24 -13.97 6.45 -23.19
CA LYS A 24 -12.56 6.88 -23.23
C LYS A 24 -11.78 6.37 -22.02
N ARG A 25 -12.34 6.42 -20.81
CA ARG A 25 -11.72 5.89 -19.59
C ARG A 25 -11.49 4.39 -19.68
N LYS A 26 -12.50 3.62 -20.10
CA LYS A 26 -12.40 2.15 -20.28
C LYS A 26 -11.33 1.80 -21.31
N ARG A 27 -11.32 2.47 -22.47
CA ARG A 27 -10.30 2.30 -23.51
C ARG A 27 -8.89 2.58 -22.97
N ASN A 28 -8.70 3.71 -22.29
CA ASN A 28 -7.39 4.07 -21.72
C ASN A 28 -6.90 3.05 -20.68
N SER A 29 -7.81 2.50 -19.87
CA SER A 29 -7.50 1.44 -18.91
C SER A 29 -7.10 0.14 -19.59
N ALA A 30 -7.74 -0.20 -20.72
CA ALA A 30 -7.40 -1.40 -21.50
C ALA A 30 -6.03 -1.28 -22.18
N LEU A 31 -5.69 -0.08 -22.67
CA LEU A 31 -4.40 0.21 -23.29
C LEU A 31 -3.23 0.26 -22.29
N ARG A 32 -3.52 0.44 -21.00
CA ARG A 32 -2.52 0.55 -19.92
C ARG A 32 -2.89 -0.40 -18.79
N PRO A 33 -2.77 -1.72 -19.02
CA PRO A 33 -3.10 -2.70 -18.00
C PRO A 33 -2.20 -2.51 -16.79
N ARG A 34 -2.79 -2.62 -15.60
CA ARG A 34 -2.05 -2.56 -14.33
C ARG A 34 -1.48 -3.94 -14.02
N ALA A 35 -0.20 -3.98 -13.66
CA ALA A 35 0.42 -5.21 -13.20
C ALA A 35 -0.26 -5.70 -11.91
N ARG A 36 -0.48 -7.01 -11.84
CA ARG A 36 -1.06 -7.71 -10.70
C ARG A 36 -0.06 -8.75 -10.23
N PHE A 37 -0.03 -9.01 -8.93
CA PHE A 37 0.80 -10.11 -8.44
C PHE A 37 0.28 -11.44 -9.02
N PRO A 38 1.15 -12.41 -9.32
CA PRO A 38 0.74 -13.71 -9.84
C PRO A 38 -0.17 -14.44 -8.85
N LYS A 39 -1.20 -15.12 -9.35
CA LYS A 39 -2.07 -15.95 -8.51
C LYS A 39 -1.24 -17.03 -7.81
N GLY A 40 -1.39 -17.16 -6.49
CA GLY A 40 -0.64 -18.14 -5.70
C GLY A 40 0.80 -17.72 -5.40
N LEU A 41 1.13 -16.43 -5.54
CA LEU A 41 2.42 -15.91 -5.09
C LEU A 41 2.63 -16.24 -3.61
N ARG A 42 3.71 -16.96 -3.33
CA ARG A 42 4.09 -17.41 -1.99
C ARG A 42 5.09 -16.42 -1.40
N ILE A 43 4.75 -15.88 -0.24
CA ILE A 43 5.60 -15.02 0.56
C ILE A 43 6.20 -15.85 1.69
N ASN A 44 7.49 -16.12 1.60
CA ASN A 44 8.28 -16.93 2.52
C ASN A 44 9.56 -16.25 3.02
N GLN A 45 9.85 -15.02 2.58
CA GLN A 45 10.96 -14.21 3.05
C GLN A 45 10.52 -12.77 3.24
N GLU A 46 11.17 -12.08 4.18
CA GLU A 46 10.98 -10.65 4.39
C GLU A 46 11.34 -9.86 3.13
N GLY A 47 10.63 -8.76 2.90
CA GLY A 47 10.83 -7.87 1.77
C GLY A 47 10.34 -8.42 0.44
N GLN A 48 9.80 -9.65 0.38
CA GLN A 48 9.23 -10.20 -0.86
C GLN A 48 8.03 -9.39 -1.35
N MET A 49 7.24 -8.84 -0.43
CA MET A 49 6.14 -7.94 -0.75
C MET A 49 5.93 -6.98 0.40
N ILE A 50 6.03 -5.68 0.11
CA ILE A 50 5.49 -4.64 0.99
C ILE A 50 4.17 -4.14 0.42
N GLN A 51 3.19 -3.89 1.30
CA GLN A 51 1.99 -3.14 0.96
C GLN A 51 2.20 -1.68 1.33
N MET A 52 1.84 -0.76 0.43
CA MET A 52 1.92 0.67 0.70
C MET A 52 0.57 1.34 0.49
N ASP A 53 0.23 2.24 1.40
CA ASP A 53 -1.01 3.01 1.35
C ASP A 53 -0.85 4.38 2.02
N THR A 54 -1.79 5.28 1.75
CA THR A 54 -1.86 6.60 2.37
C THR A 54 -3.20 6.85 3.05
N LYS A 55 -3.18 7.45 4.24
CA LYS A 55 -4.39 8.01 4.88
C LYS A 55 -4.19 9.48 5.18
N TYR A 56 -5.27 10.27 5.12
CA TYR A 56 -5.21 11.65 5.60
C TYR A 56 -5.40 11.67 7.13
N ILE A 57 -4.73 12.62 7.77
CA ILE A 57 -4.90 12.99 9.17
C ILE A 57 -5.50 14.38 9.17
N MET A 58 -6.67 14.55 9.79
CA MET A 58 -7.29 15.86 9.93
C MET A 58 -6.64 16.60 11.10
N LEU A 59 -6.13 17.79 10.85
CA LEU A 59 -5.54 18.67 11.87
C LEU A 59 -6.56 19.73 12.30
N THR A 60 -6.30 20.32 13.46
CA THR A 60 -7.01 21.52 13.91
C THR A 60 -6.88 22.63 12.85
N GLY A 61 -7.98 23.33 12.56
CA GLY A 61 -8.02 24.35 11.51
C GLY A 61 -8.27 23.82 10.09
N GLY A 62 -8.57 22.53 9.92
CA GLY A 62 -8.99 21.97 8.62
C GLY A 62 -7.85 21.63 7.67
N HIS A 63 -6.61 21.80 8.10
CA HIS A 63 -5.43 21.34 7.38
C HIS A 63 -5.32 19.82 7.42
N LYS A 64 -4.63 19.25 6.43
CA LYS A 64 -4.42 17.81 6.33
C LYS A 64 -2.94 17.49 6.25
N PHE A 65 -2.54 16.49 7.02
CA PHE A 65 -1.34 15.74 6.72
C PHE A 65 -1.71 14.39 6.13
N TYR A 66 -0.74 13.74 5.50
CA TYR A 66 -0.90 12.45 4.85
C TYR A 66 0.12 11.50 5.43
N GLN A 67 -0.36 10.48 6.15
CA GLN A 67 0.45 9.36 6.59
C GLN A 67 0.65 8.43 5.41
N PHE A 68 1.91 8.17 5.09
CA PHE A 68 2.33 7.12 4.17
C PHE A 68 2.79 5.93 4.99
N THR A 69 2.29 4.76 4.64
CA THR A 69 2.55 3.49 5.34
C THR A 69 3.12 2.50 4.35
N ALA A 70 4.18 1.80 4.76
CA ALA A 70 4.67 0.61 4.08
C ALA A 70 4.76 -0.51 5.13
N ILE A 71 4.18 -1.67 4.86
CA ILE A 71 4.21 -2.82 5.77
C ILE A 71 4.65 -4.07 5.03
N ASP A 72 5.62 -4.80 5.59
CA ASP A 72 6.03 -6.11 5.09
C ASP A 72 4.93 -7.15 5.35
N VAL A 73 4.55 -7.86 4.29
CA VAL A 73 3.46 -8.85 4.35
C VAL A 73 3.81 -10.00 5.28
N LEU A 74 5.08 -10.39 5.42
CA LEU A 74 5.47 -11.52 6.25
C LEU A 74 5.64 -11.10 7.71
N SER A 75 6.64 -10.27 7.99
CA SER A 75 7.06 -9.90 9.35
C SER A 75 6.19 -8.85 10.02
N LYS A 76 5.28 -8.20 9.27
CA LYS A 76 4.46 -7.07 9.74
C LYS A 76 5.28 -5.86 10.20
N ARG A 77 6.59 -5.86 9.95
CA ARG A 77 7.43 -4.69 10.16
C ARG A 77 6.95 -3.58 9.23
N ARG A 78 6.91 -2.35 9.72
CA ARG A 78 6.42 -1.21 8.95
C ARG A 78 7.33 0.00 8.99
N VAL A 79 7.11 0.89 8.03
CA VAL A 79 7.71 2.21 7.94
C VAL A 79 6.58 3.23 7.78
N LEU A 80 6.64 4.32 8.55
CA LEU A 80 5.64 5.39 8.54
C LEU A 80 6.30 6.75 8.30
N ARG A 81 5.76 7.55 7.39
CA ARG A 81 6.14 8.95 7.21
C ARG A 81 4.91 9.83 7.08
N VAL A 82 5.06 11.11 7.36
CA VAL A 82 3.98 12.09 7.24
C VAL A 82 4.44 13.20 6.31
N TYR A 83 3.60 13.57 5.35
CA TYR A 83 3.85 14.69 4.45
C TYR A 83 2.65 15.63 4.37
N SER A 84 2.88 16.84 3.86
CA SER A 84 1.85 17.86 3.64
C SER A 84 0.96 17.59 2.41
N SER A 85 1.32 16.64 1.55
CA SER A 85 0.52 16.28 0.38
C SER A 85 0.64 14.81 -0.02
N GLN A 86 -0.40 14.31 -0.68
CA GLN A 86 -0.48 12.99 -1.30
C GLN A 86 0.05 12.99 -2.75
N SER A 87 1.13 13.73 -3.02
CA SER A 87 1.73 13.80 -4.36
C SER A 87 2.51 12.53 -4.71
N SER A 88 2.62 12.20 -6.00
CA SER A 88 3.48 11.11 -6.46
C SER A 88 4.96 11.31 -6.10
N ARG A 89 5.39 12.57 -5.96
CA ARG A 89 6.74 12.94 -5.55
C ARG A 89 7.01 12.50 -4.12
N ASN A 90 6.05 12.74 -3.22
CA ASN A 90 6.13 12.26 -1.85
C ASN A 90 6.04 10.74 -1.78
N GLY A 91 5.24 10.10 -2.65
CA GLY A 91 5.28 8.64 -2.79
C GLY A 91 6.67 8.13 -3.16
N ALA A 92 7.31 8.72 -4.19
CA ALA A 92 8.65 8.34 -4.60
C ALA A 92 9.70 8.60 -3.50
N LEU A 93 9.60 9.72 -2.80
CA LEU A 93 10.45 10.02 -1.63
C LEU A 93 10.27 8.96 -0.54
N PHE A 94 9.03 8.65 -0.19
CA PHE A 94 8.70 7.64 0.80
C PHE A 94 9.25 6.26 0.45
N LEU A 95 9.17 5.86 -0.82
CA LEU A 95 9.77 4.60 -1.29
C LEU A 95 11.29 4.59 -1.05
N LYS A 96 12.00 5.69 -1.33
CA LYS A 96 13.45 5.78 -1.05
C LYS A 96 13.74 5.64 0.45
N GLU A 97 12.93 6.27 1.30
CA GLU A 97 13.06 6.13 2.76
C GLU A 97 12.79 4.69 3.23
N CYS A 98 11.89 3.96 2.56
CA CYS A 98 11.65 2.54 2.86
C CYS A 98 12.89 1.68 2.60
N PHE A 99 13.60 1.90 1.48
CA PHE A 99 14.85 1.19 1.18
C PHE A 99 15.93 1.41 2.24
N GLY A 100 15.96 2.58 2.91
CA GLY A 100 16.88 2.86 4.01
C GLY A 100 16.37 2.41 5.40
N SER A 101 15.08 2.12 5.55
CA SER A 101 14.46 1.84 6.86
C SER A 101 14.21 0.35 7.12
N PHE A 102 13.97 -0.44 6.05
CA PHE A 102 13.81 -1.88 6.18
C PHE A 102 15.18 -2.56 6.29
N PRO A 103 15.38 -3.50 7.24
CA PRO A 103 16.66 -4.19 7.45
C PRO A 103 16.88 -5.35 6.46
N PHE A 104 16.17 -5.36 5.34
CA PHE A 104 16.16 -6.42 4.33
C PHE A 104 15.84 -5.85 2.94
N PRO A 105 16.25 -6.52 1.86
CA PRO A 105 16.00 -6.04 0.49
C PRO A 105 14.52 -6.12 0.13
N LEU A 106 14.01 -5.05 -0.49
CA LEU A 106 12.65 -4.99 -1.02
C LEU A 106 12.61 -5.57 -2.43
N ARG A 107 11.68 -6.49 -2.70
CA ARG A 107 11.56 -7.22 -3.98
C ARG A 107 10.27 -6.93 -4.72
N ALA A 108 9.23 -6.44 -4.06
CA ALA A 108 8.03 -5.95 -4.72
C ALA A 108 7.27 -4.98 -3.80
N ALA A 109 6.53 -4.06 -4.43
CA ALA A 109 5.58 -3.20 -3.76
C ALA A 109 4.17 -3.42 -4.31
N GLN A 110 3.18 -3.49 -3.42
CA GLN A 110 1.77 -3.51 -3.74
C GLN A 110 1.11 -2.23 -3.25
N THR A 111 0.34 -1.56 -4.11
CA THR A 111 -0.37 -0.33 -3.77
C THR A 111 -1.79 -0.30 -4.35
N ASP A 112 -2.58 0.67 -3.92
CA ASP A 112 -3.86 0.97 -4.55
C ASP A 112 -3.67 1.77 -5.86
N ASN A 113 -4.77 2.25 -6.47
CA ASN A 113 -4.68 3.09 -7.68
C ASN A 113 -4.61 4.59 -7.34
N GLY A 114 -4.22 4.93 -6.11
CA GLY A 114 -4.16 6.27 -5.58
C GLY A 114 -3.09 7.12 -6.26
N ALA A 115 -3.33 8.43 -6.33
CA ALA A 115 -2.40 9.39 -6.93
C ALA A 115 -0.95 9.31 -6.39
N PRO A 116 -0.69 9.04 -5.09
CA PRO A 116 0.66 8.91 -4.56
C PRO A 116 1.51 7.82 -5.21
N PHE A 117 0.88 6.74 -5.69
CA PHE A 117 1.58 5.56 -6.20
C PHE A 117 1.59 5.50 -7.73
N LEU A 118 1.30 6.63 -8.38
CA LEU A 118 1.38 6.78 -9.83
C LEU A 118 2.57 7.66 -10.23
N LYS A 119 2.70 7.95 -11.52
CA LYS A 119 3.67 8.90 -12.09
C LYS A 119 5.09 8.69 -11.54
N GLU A 120 5.62 9.63 -10.74
CA GLU A 120 6.98 9.61 -10.22
C GLU A 120 7.27 8.37 -9.36
N PHE A 121 6.30 7.89 -8.59
CA PHE A 121 6.45 6.65 -7.83
C PHE A 121 6.63 5.45 -8.77
N ASP A 122 5.73 5.29 -9.75
CA ASP A 122 5.78 4.19 -10.71
C ASP A 122 7.05 4.24 -11.58
N GLN A 123 7.53 5.45 -11.89
CA GLN A 123 8.81 5.66 -12.57
C GLN A 123 10.00 5.22 -11.70
N LEU A 124 10.01 5.57 -10.42
CA LEU A 124 11.06 5.16 -9.49
C LEU A 124 11.08 3.64 -9.31
N CYS A 125 9.91 2.99 -9.19
CA CYS A 125 9.82 1.53 -9.13
C CYS A 125 10.51 0.88 -10.34
N LYS A 126 10.28 1.40 -11.55
CA LYS A 126 10.94 0.92 -12.77
C LYS A 126 12.45 1.15 -12.75
N GLN A 127 12.90 2.33 -12.31
CA GLN A 127 14.34 2.64 -12.19
C GLN A 127 15.06 1.70 -11.22
N LEU A 128 14.38 1.31 -10.14
CA LEU A 128 14.92 0.40 -9.13
C LEU A 128 14.72 -1.09 -9.47
N ASN A 129 14.13 -1.42 -10.63
CA ASN A 129 13.70 -2.78 -10.98
C ASN A 129 12.84 -3.43 -9.88
N LEU A 130 11.98 -2.64 -9.23
CA LEU A 130 11.05 -3.09 -8.20
C LEU A 130 9.67 -3.35 -8.84
N PRO A 131 9.24 -4.62 -8.97
CA PRO A 131 7.88 -4.96 -9.36
C PRO A 131 6.83 -4.18 -8.56
N HIS A 132 5.98 -3.46 -9.28
CA HIS A 132 4.91 -2.67 -8.70
C HIS A 132 3.54 -3.26 -9.09
N TYR A 133 2.83 -3.79 -8.09
CA TYR A 133 1.53 -4.42 -8.27
C TYR A 133 0.41 -3.53 -7.75
N PHE A 134 -0.69 -3.49 -8.49
CA PHE A 134 -1.88 -2.74 -8.09
C PHE A 134 -2.91 -3.70 -7.48
N THR A 135 -3.70 -3.24 -6.50
CA THR A 135 -4.88 -3.95 -6.00
C THR A 135 -6.05 -3.94 -6.99
N TYR A 136 -6.81 -5.02 -7.03
CA TYR A 136 -8.02 -5.08 -7.85
C TYR A 136 -9.09 -4.13 -7.31
N PRO A 137 -9.83 -3.43 -8.18
CA PRO A 137 -10.98 -2.64 -7.75
C PRO A 137 -11.96 -3.53 -6.98
N ARG A 138 -12.39 -3.07 -5.80
CA ARG A 138 -13.38 -3.75 -4.93
C ARG A 138 -12.92 -5.12 -4.39
N GLN A 139 -11.61 -5.31 -4.18
CA GLN A 139 -11.05 -6.47 -3.51
C GLN A 139 -10.38 -6.07 -2.17
N PRO A 140 -11.18 -5.78 -1.11
CA PRO A 140 -10.65 -5.28 0.16
C PRO A 140 -9.66 -6.26 0.82
N LYS A 141 -9.85 -7.56 0.61
CA LYS A 141 -8.94 -8.62 1.12
C LYS A 141 -7.48 -8.44 0.70
N GLN A 142 -7.21 -7.74 -0.41
CA GLN A 142 -5.85 -7.53 -0.89
C GLN A 142 -5.09 -6.45 -0.13
N ASN A 143 -5.78 -5.60 0.66
CA ASN A 143 -5.17 -4.48 1.38
C ASN A 143 -5.25 -4.65 2.90
N THR A 144 -5.58 -5.85 3.38
CA THR A 144 -5.88 -6.09 4.80
C THR A 144 -4.71 -5.74 5.74
N TYR A 145 -3.45 -5.90 5.32
CA TYR A 145 -2.32 -5.60 6.22
C TYR A 145 -2.17 -4.09 6.50
N VAL A 146 -2.32 -3.25 5.48
CA VAL A 146 -2.31 -1.79 5.67
C VAL A 146 -3.57 -1.31 6.37
N GLU A 147 -4.74 -1.90 6.08
CA GLU A 147 -6.00 -1.57 6.77
C GLU A 147 -5.92 -1.85 8.28
N ILE A 148 -5.35 -3.00 8.67
CA ILE A 148 -5.10 -3.33 10.08
C ILE A 148 -4.14 -2.31 10.70
N SER A 149 -3.06 -1.97 9.99
CA SER A 149 -2.07 -0.99 10.46
C SER A 149 -2.71 0.37 10.71
N HIS A 150 -3.47 0.89 9.74
CA HIS A 150 -4.19 2.16 9.85
C HIS A 150 -5.25 2.17 10.94
N GLY A 151 -5.93 1.03 11.16
CA GLY A 151 -6.88 0.87 12.25
C GLY A 151 -6.22 0.94 13.62
N ALA A 152 -5.02 0.37 13.77
CA ALA A 152 -4.23 0.51 15.00
C ALA A 152 -3.72 1.94 15.17
N ASP A 153 -3.22 2.58 14.12
CA ASP A 153 -2.79 3.99 14.16
C ASP A 153 -3.93 4.91 14.59
N GLU A 154 -5.14 4.66 14.10
CA GLU A 154 -6.31 5.42 14.49
C GLU A 154 -6.61 5.31 15.98
N ARG A 155 -6.76 4.08 16.49
CA ARG A 155 -7.21 3.82 17.88
C ARG A 155 -6.13 4.07 18.92
N GLU A 156 -4.91 3.64 18.63
CA GLU A 156 -3.82 3.57 19.61
C GLU A 156 -2.92 4.80 19.56
N PHE A 157 -2.95 5.59 18.48
CA PHE A 157 -2.09 6.77 18.33
C PHE A 157 -2.90 8.07 18.15
N TYR A 158 -3.69 8.18 17.08
CA TYR A 158 -4.38 9.44 16.78
C TYR A 158 -5.50 9.78 17.77
N GLN A 159 -6.33 8.81 18.15
CA GLN A 159 -7.41 9.01 19.14
C GLN A 159 -6.89 9.26 20.56
N GLN A 160 -5.62 8.93 20.83
CA GLN A 160 -4.96 9.25 22.10
C GLN A 160 -4.40 10.68 22.15
N GLY A 161 -4.64 11.48 21.11
CA GLY A 161 -4.21 12.89 21.05
C GLY A 161 -2.80 13.11 20.49
N HIS A 162 -2.17 12.09 19.91
CA HIS A 162 -0.85 12.22 19.28
C HIS A 162 -0.92 12.87 17.88
N ILE A 163 -1.53 14.06 17.80
CA ILE A 163 -1.65 14.87 16.59
C ILE A 163 -1.00 16.23 16.83
N CYS A 164 -0.10 16.63 15.94
CA CYS A 164 0.52 17.96 15.97
C CYS A 164 0.38 18.63 14.61
N ALA A 165 0.05 19.94 14.61
CA ALA A 165 -0.04 20.73 13.39
C ALA A 165 1.33 21.10 12.80
N ILE A 166 2.41 20.90 13.55
CA ILE A 166 3.78 21.15 13.10
C ILE A 166 4.31 19.86 12.47
N LEU A 167 4.64 19.90 11.17
CA LEU A 167 5.03 18.72 10.41
C LEU A 167 6.25 18.01 11.00
N SER A 168 7.26 18.75 11.48
CA SER A 168 8.47 18.17 12.07
C SER A 168 8.17 17.40 13.36
N GLU A 169 7.31 17.94 14.22
CA GLU A 169 6.91 17.28 15.47
C GLU A 169 6.02 16.07 15.18
N MET A 170 5.10 16.20 14.22
CA MET A 170 4.30 15.08 13.73
C MET A 170 5.18 13.95 13.18
N GLN A 171 6.25 14.30 12.45
CA GLN A 171 7.20 13.36 11.88
C GLN A 171 8.04 12.66 12.96
N LYS A 172 8.35 13.32 14.08
CA LYS A 172 8.99 12.69 15.25
C LYS A 172 8.04 11.72 15.94
N GLY A 173 6.81 12.16 16.21
CA GLY A 173 5.80 11.32 16.88
C GLY A 173 5.49 10.04 16.09
N ILE A 174 5.28 10.15 14.78
CA ILE A 174 5.01 8.97 13.95
C ILE A 174 6.22 8.02 13.88
N LYS A 175 7.45 8.54 13.97
CA LYS A 175 8.67 7.72 13.98
C LYS A 175 8.82 6.97 15.31
N GLN A 176 8.48 7.59 16.43
CA GLN A 176 8.41 6.90 17.72
C GLN A 176 7.33 5.81 17.70
N TRP A 177 6.18 6.08 17.08
CA TRP A 177 5.11 5.09 16.91
C TRP A 177 5.48 3.92 15.97
N GLU A 178 6.24 4.19 14.91
CA GLU A 178 6.87 3.16 14.07
C GLU A 178 7.78 2.25 14.92
N ASN A 179 8.61 2.83 15.78
CA ASN A 179 9.49 2.07 16.68
C ASN A 179 8.69 1.25 17.71
N ALA A 180 7.67 1.85 18.33
CA ALA A 180 6.76 1.16 19.24
C ALA A 180 6.14 -0.08 18.59
N TRP A 181 5.64 0.04 17.35
CA TRP A 181 5.07 -1.08 16.61
C TRP A 181 6.07 -2.19 16.30
N ASN A 182 7.27 -1.82 15.85
CA ASN A 182 8.28 -2.77 15.34
C ASN A 182 9.03 -3.48 16.46
N ALA A 183 9.31 -2.80 17.58
CA ALA A 183 10.21 -3.28 18.62
C ALA A 183 9.54 -3.59 19.97
N PHE A 184 8.31 -3.12 20.22
CA PHE A 184 7.68 -3.24 21.55
C PHE A 184 6.26 -3.80 21.54
N ARG A 185 5.47 -3.52 20.49
CA ARG A 185 4.07 -3.96 20.41
C ARG A 185 3.98 -5.42 19.98
N PRO A 186 3.46 -6.34 20.82
CA PRO A 186 3.23 -7.72 20.40
C PRO A 186 2.09 -7.80 19.38
N HIS A 187 2.17 -8.77 18.47
CA HIS A 187 1.14 -9.01 17.46
C HIS A 187 0.61 -10.43 17.56
N GLU A 188 -0.71 -10.57 17.68
CA GLU A 188 -1.38 -11.87 17.69
C GLU A 188 -1.06 -12.68 16.43
N ALA A 189 -1.05 -12.02 15.26
CA ALA A 189 -0.69 -12.63 13.98
C ALA A 189 0.74 -13.20 13.92
N LEU A 190 1.61 -12.79 14.85
CA LEU A 190 2.99 -13.26 14.98
C LEU A 190 3.20 -14.15 16.22
N GLY A 191 2.11 -14.60 16.86
CA GLY A 191 2.17 -15.41 18.08
C GLY A 191 2.66 -14.62 19.29
N GLN A 192 2.18 -13.38 19.43
CA GLN A 192 2.55 -12.43 20.50
C GLN A 192 4.01 -11.93 20.44
N LEU A 193 4.69 -12.11 19.31
CA LEU A 193 6.00 -11.51 19.06
C LEU A 193 5.84 -10.12 18.44
N THR A 194 6.83 -9.26 18.68
CA THR A 194 7.02 -8.03 17.90
C THR A 194 7.53 -8.37 16.48
N PRO A 195 7.39 -7.47 15.50
CA PRO A 195 7.97 -7.68 14.18
C PRO A 195 9.47 -7.96 14.20
N ASP A 196 10.21 -7.32 15.10
CA ASP A 196 11.66 -7.49 15.19
C ASP A 196 12.05 -8.82 15.84
N GLU A 197 11.35 -9.24 16.90
CA GLU A 197 11.52 -10.58 17.48
C GLU A 197 11.15 -11.67 16.49
N TYR A 198 10.06 -11.49 15.74
CA TYR A 198 9.65 -12.43 14.70
C TYR A 198 10.71 -12.53 13.60
N SER A 199 11.25 -11.40 13.12
CA SER A 199 12.34 -11.33 12.15
C SER A 199 13.59 -12.08 12.65
N GLN A 200 13.97 -11.89 13.91
CA GLN A 200 15.10 -12.61 14.51
C GLN A 200 14.82 -14.11 14.58
N LYS A 201 13.62 -14.50 15.02
CA LYS A 201 13.21 -15.91 15.11
C LYS A 201 13.29 -16.63 13.76
N ILE A 202 12.74 -16.04 12.69
CA ILE A 202 12.77 -16.66 11.36
C ILE A 202 14.19 -16.75 10.79
N LYS A 203 15.08 -15.82 11.13
CA LYS A 203 16.50 -15.88 10.74
C LYS A 203 17.24 -17.02 11.43
N LEU A 204 16.90 -17.31 12.69
CA LEU A 204 17.55 -18.37 13.47
C LEU A 204 16.98 -19.77 13.19
N GLN A 205 15.65 -19.88 13.08
CA GLN A 205 14.95 -21.17 13.05
C GLN A 205 14.44 -21.55 11.65
N GLY A 206 14.55 -20.64 10.68
CA GLY A 206 13.88 -20.76 9.38
C GLY A 206 12.37 -20.49 9.48
N LEU A 207 11.74 -20.21 8.33
CA LEU A 207 10.29 -20.01 8.28
C LEU A 207 9.56 -21.36 8.19
N PRO A 208 8.69 -21.70 9.16
CA PRO A 208 7.86 -22.90 9.06
C PRO A 208 6.94 -22.84 7.84
N THR A 209 6.70 -23.97 7.16
CA THR A 209 5.82 -24.03 5.98
C THR A 209 4.42 -23.46 6.22
N LYS A 210 3.88 -23.65 7.44
CA LYS A 210 2.57 -23.11 7.86
C LYS A 210 2.51 -21.57 7.92
N ASN A 211 3.66 -20.90 8.01
CA ASN A 211 3.76 -19.45 8.06
C ASN A 211 4.00 -18.82 6.67
N VAL A 212 4.11 -19.64 5.62
CA VAL A 212 4.17 -19.15 4.25
C VAL A 212 2.82 -18.56 3.88
N ILE A 213 2.81 -17.28 3.50
CA ILE A 213 1.60 -16.58 3.10
C ILE A 213 1.38 -16.81 1.62
N VAL A 214 0.20 -17.29 1.24
CA VAL A 214 -0.20 -17.42 -0.17
C VAL A 214 -1.17 -16.30 -0.49
N LEU A 215 -0.75 -15.35 -1.33
CA LEU A 215 -1.62 -14.25 -1.73
C LEU A 215 -2.76 -14.76 -2.63
N GLN A 216 -3.98 -14.52 -2.19
CA GLN A 216 -5.19 -14.81 -2.96
C GLN A 216 -5.61 -13.56 -3.74
N THR A 217 -5.94 -13.74 -5.02
CA THR A 217 -6.52 -12.70 -5.88
C THR A 217 -7.97 -12.43 -5.57
#